data_AF-A0A5J6I9V3-F1
#
_entry.id   AF-A0A5J6I9V3-F1
#
_cell.length_a   1.000
_cell.length_b   1.000
_cell.length_c   1.000
_cell.angle_alpha   90.00
_cell.angle_beta   90.00
_cell.angle_gamma   90.00
#
_symmetry.space_group_name_H-M   'P 1'
#
loop_
_entity.id
_entity.type
_entity.pdbx_description
1 polymer ?
#
loop_
_entity_poly.entity_id
_entity_poly.type
_entity_poly.pdbx_seq_one_letter_code
_entity_poly.pdbx_strand_id
1 'polypeptide(L)'
;MRAKRCVPVCTRLVLVLVMAAAVLLAPPPPLFAADTPPADATVPTAGRTWPVGSLPRVLRGWEPPATAYGPGHRGVDLAAAPGTPVRAVAAGRVSFAGRVAGKGVVSVELTGTGEPPLRTTYEPVTAAVEEGEQVESGEVIGTVDATGSHCTVTCVHWGLRRGDTYLNPLSLLPPWLLHRGPSRLLPVHGTA
;
A
#
# COMPACT_ATOMS: atom_id res chain seq x y z
N MET A 1 57.41 -35.14 29.92
CA MET A 1 56.07 -35.21 30.55
C MET A 1 55.51 -33.79 30.67
N ARG A 2 54.25 -33.57 30.26
CA ARG A 2 53.61 -32.26 30.04
C ARG A 2 53.34 -31.50 31.36
N ALA A 3 53.74 -30.23 31.44
CA ALA A 3 53.33 -29.30 32.50
C ALA A 3 51.97 -28.66 32.15
N LYS A 4 50.97 -28.85 33.03
CA LYS A 4 49.65 -28.22 32.93
C LYS A 4 49.74 -26.78 33.44
N ARG A 5 49.52 -25.79 32.57
CA ARG A 5 49.36 -24.38 32.97
C ARG A 5 47.93 -24.16 33.48
N CYS A 6 47.77 -24.01 34.80
CA CYS A 6 46.57 -23.48 35.43
C CYS A 6 46.44 -21.99 35.11
N VAL A 7 45.56 -21.63 34.18
CA VAL A 7 45.05 -20.25 34.11
C VAL A 7 44.01 -20.11 35.22
N PRO A 8 44.11 -19.10 36.10
CA PRO A 8 43.28 -19.02 37.30
C PRO A 8 41.84 -18.69 36.91
N VAL A 9 40.92 -19.53 37.38
CA VAL A 9 39.46 -19.40 37.25
C VAL A 9 38.95 -18.01 37.69
N CYS A 10 39.72 -17.33 38.56
CA CYS A 10 39.44 -15.99 39.07
C CYS A 10 39.31 -14.92 37.97
N THR A 11 40.15 -14.96 36.93
CA THR A 11 40.14 -13.92 35.86
C THR A 11 38.93 -14.06 34.94
N ARG A 12 38.44 -15.30 34.73
CA ARG A 12 37.23 -15.56 33.94
C ARG A 12 35.97 -15.14 34.70
N LEU A 13 35.94 -15.31 36.02
CA LEU A 13 34.79 -14.93 36.85
C LEU A 13 34.63 -13.39 36.93
N VAL A 14 35.73 -12.64 37.05
CA VAL A 14 35.71 -11.17 37.06
C VAL A 14 35.25 -10.61 35.71
N LEU A 15 35.69 -11.18 34.58
CA LEU A 15 35.26 -10.72 33.26
C LEU A 15 33.76 -10.94 33.02
N VAL A 16 33.21 -12.07 33.48
CA VAL A 16 31.76 -12.37 33.38
C VAL A 16 30.94 -11.42 34.25
N LEU A 17 31.40 -11.10 35.47
CA LEU A 17 30.73 -10.15 36.37
C LEU A 17 30.73 -8.71 35.81
N VAL A 18 31.82 -8.27 35.18
CA VAL A 18 31.90 -6.94 34.55
C VAL A 18 31.00 -6.84 33.32
N MET A 19 30.92 -7.89 32.49
CA MET A 19 30.01 -7.95 31.35
C MET A 19 28.54 -8.01 31.77
N ALA A 20 28.21 -8.73 32.85
CA ALA A 20 26.85 -8.78 33.40
C ALA A 20 26.42 -7.44 34.00
N ALA A 21 27.32 -6.73 34.70
CA ALA A 21 27.04 -5.40 35.25
C ALA A 21 26.86 -4.33 34.15
N ALA A 22 27.58 -4.43 33.02
CA ALA A 22 27.42 -3.53 31.89
C ALA A 22 26.06 -3.68 31.16
N VAL A 23 25.46 -4.87 31.17
CA VAL A 23 24.12 -5.12 30.61
C VAL A 23 23.01 -4.57 31.52
N LEU A 24 23.23 -4.51 32.83
CA LEU A 24 22.26 -4.02 33.82
C LEU A 24 22.22 -2.48 33.93
N LEU A 25 23.23 -1.77 33.42
CA LEU A 25 23.28 -0.31 33.39
C LEU A 25 22.85 0.30 32.04
N ALA A 26 22.51 -0.54 31.06
CA ALA A 26 22.01 -0.07 29.77
C ALA A 26 20.58 0.47 29.96
N PRO A 27 20.28 1.70 29.49
CA PRO A 27 18.91 2.18 29.47
C PRO A 27 18.05 1.20 28.65
N PRO A 28 16.79 0.93 29.04
CA PRO A 28 15.90 0.11 28.23
C PRO A 28 15.85 0.69 26.81
N PRO A 29 15.88 -0.14 25.76
CA PRO A 29 15.65 0.36 24.41
C PRO A 29 14.33 1.14 24.42
N PRO A 30 14.24 2.31 23.76
CA PRO A 30 13.02 3.09 23.74
C PRO A 30 11.88 2.17 23.28
N LEU A 31 10.90 1.97 24.15
CA LEU A 31 9.66 1.29 23.83
C LEU A 31 9.02 2.09 22.71
N PHE A 32 9.03 1.54 21.50
CA PHE A 32 8.35 2.02 20.30
C PHE A 32 8.07 3.52 20.32
N ALA A 33 8.99 4.31 19.76
CA ALA A 33 8.56 5.58 19.20
C ALA A 33 7.37 5.26 18.30
N ALA A 34 6.19 5.74 18.68
CA ALA A 34 5.05 5.76 17.78
C ALA A 34 5.54 6.59 16.59
N ASP A 35 5.91 5.91 15.49
CA ASP A 35 6.17 6.57 14.22
C ASP A 35 4.90 7.33 13.90
N THR A 36 4.92 8.60 14.24
CA THR A 36 3.93 9.55 13.78
C THR A 36 4.12 9.54 12.27
N PRO A 37 3.12 9.10 11.48
CA PRO A 37 3.30 9.06 10.04
C PRO A 37 3.76 10.45 9.60
N PRO A 38 4.83 10.56 8.79
CA PRO A 38 5.33 11.86 8.37
C PRO A 38 4.19 12.61 7.69
N ALA A 39 3.76 13.69 8.34
CA ALA A 39 2.57 14.45 7.98
C ALA A 39 2.74 15.27 6.69
N ASP A 40 3.85 15.11 5.96
CA ASP A 40 4.23 16.03 4.87
C ASP A 40 4.76 15.36 3.60
N ALA A 41 4.59 14.04 3.46
CA ALA A 41 4.83 13.38 2.20
C ALA A 41 3.68 13.69 1.21
N THR A 42 3.69 14.88 0.62
CA THR A 42 2.73 15.28 -0.42
C THR A 42 2.70 14.18 -1.50
N VAL A 43 1.54 13.54 -1.67
CA VAL A 43 1.36 12.50 -2.67
C VAL A 43 1.28 13.20 -4.04
N PRO A 44 2.20 12.94 -4.97
CA PRO A 44 2.09 13.49 -6.32
C PRO A 44 0.81 13.00 -6.99
N THR A 45 0.13 13.91 -7.67
CA THR A 45 -1.03 13.60 -8.52
C THR A 45 -0.57 12.89 -9.79
N ALA A 46 -0.22 11.61 -9.67
CA ALA A 46 0.31 10.79 -10.76
C ALA A 46 -0.80 10.04 -11.53
N GLY A 47 -1.95 9.80 -10.91
CA GLY A 47 -3.05 9.04 -11.51
C GLY A 47 -3.69 9.76 -12.68
N ARG A 48 -3.93 9.04 -13.79
CA ARG A 48 -4.63 9.58 -14.97
C ARG A 48 -5.93 8.86 -15.28
N THR A 49 -6.20 7.75 -14.62
CA THR A 49 -7.43 6.96 -14.75
C THR A 49 -7.88 6.41 -13.40
N TRP A 50 -9.15 6.07 -13.30
CA TRP A 50 -9.64 5.17 -12.25
C TRP A 50 -9.17 3.73 -12.49
N PRO A 51 -8.98 2.92 -11.43
CA PRO A 51 -8.67 1.49 -11.56
C PRO A 51 -9.75 0.71 -12.32
N VAL A 52 -11.02 1.11 -12.18
CA VAL A 52 -12.18 0.47 -12.79
C VAL A 52 -13.18 1.52 -13.23
N GLY A 53 -13.80 1.32 -14.40
CA GLY A 53 -14.74 2.29 -14.98
C GLY A 53 -14.13 3.68 -15.18
N SER A 54 -14.98 4.70 -15.27
CA SER A 54 -14.58 6.10 -15.45
C SER A 54 -14.87 7.00 -14.24
N LEU A 55 -15.74 6.55 -13.34
CA LEU A 55 -16.03 7.17 -12.03
C LEU A 55 -16.81 6.15 -11.18
N PRO A 56 -16.13 5.13 -10.63
CA PRO A 56 -16.79 4.09 -9.86
C PRO A 56 -17.35 4.65 -8.55
N ARG A 57 -18.44 4.04 -8.07
CA ARG A 57 -18.94 4.34 -6.73
C ARG A 57 -17.96 3.80 -5.70
N VAL A 58 -17.48 4.67 -4.81
CA VAL A 58 -16.71 4.27 -3.63
C VAL A 58 -17.68 3.66 -2.62
N LEU A 59 -17.51 2.37 -2.32
CA LEU A 59 -18.32 1.62 -1.36
C LEU A 59 -17.84 1.84 0.08
N ARG A 60 -16.52 1.90 0.25
CA ARG A 60 -15.86 2.19 1.52
C ARG A 60 -14.64 3.06 1.29
N GLY A 61 -14.56 4.15 2.04
CA GLY A 61 -13.46 5.11 1.96
C GLY A 61 -12.23 4.69 2.74
N TRP A 62 -11.16 5.45 2.57
CA TRP A 62 -9.93 5.32 3.36
C TRP A 62 -10.20 5.64 4.83
N GLU A 63 -9.82 4.72 5.71
CA GLU A 63 -9.96 4.85 7.17
C GLU A 63 -8.62 4.43 7.79
N PRO A 64 -7.68 5.37 8.04
CA PRO A 64 -6.36 5.01 8.53
C PRO A 64 -6.47 4.33 9.91
N PRO A 65 -5.77 3.21 10.13
CA PRO A 65 -5.78 2.59 11.45
C PRO A 65 -5.01 3.48 12.45
N ALA A 66 -5.50 3.56 13.69
CA ALA A 66 -4.86 4.38 14.74
C ALA A 66 -3.46 3.88 15.14
N THR A 67 -3.17 2.61 14.87
CA THR A 67 -1.87 1.97 15.06
C THR A 67 -1.56 1.09 13.85
N ALA A 68 -0.30 0.69 13.66
CA ALA A 68 0.11 -0.13 12.51
C ALA A 68 -0.76 -1.40 12.31
N TYR A 69 -1.19 -2.01 13.42
CA TYR A 69 -2.00 -3.24 13.45
C TYR A 69 -3.47 -3.01 13.86
N GLY A 70 -3.87 -1.75 14.02
CA GLY A 70 -5.23 -1.40 14.40
C GLY A 70 -6.26 -1.71 13.31
N PRO A 71 -7.56 -1.75 13.68
CA PRO A 71 -8.63 -1.82 12.70
C PRO A 71 -8.66 -0.55 11.86
N GLY A 72 -9.20 -0.65 10.65
CA GLY A 72 -9.30 0.43 9.69
C GLY A 72 -9.53 -0.10 8.29
N HIS A 73 -9.33 0.76 7.31
CA HIS A 73 -9.41 0.46 5.89
C HIS A 73 -8.22 1.08 5.15
N ARG A 74 -7.25 0.23 4.82
CA ARG A 74 -5.94 0.61 4.26
C ARG A 74 -5.97 0.85 2.73
N GLY A 75 -7.12 1.25 2.22
CA GLY A 75 -7.37 1.52 0.81
C GLY A 75 -8.77 2.09 0.60
N VAL A 76 -9.31 1.96 -0.61
CA VAL A 76 -10.71 2.25 -0.94
C VAL A 76 -11.32 1.09 -1.69
N ASP A 77 -12.62 0.88 -1.49
CA ASP A 77 -13.37 -0.17 -2.18
C ASP A 77 -14.18 0.44 -3.30
N LEU A 78 -13.91 0.02 -4.52
CA LEU A 78 -14.55 0.52 -5.74
C LEU A 78 -15.54 -0.51 -6.25
N ALA A 79 -16.80 -0.13 -6.42
CA ALA A 79 -17.82 -1.01 -6.97
C ALA A 79 -17.44 -1.47 -8.38
N ALA A 80 -17.36 -2.79 -8.59
CA ALA A 80 -17.00 -3.38 -9.88
C ALA A 80 -17.54 -4.81 -9.97
N ALA A 81 -18.21 -5.14 -11.08
CA ALA A 81 -18.70 -6.49 -11.32
C ALA A 81 -17.54 -7.45 -11.65
N PRO A 82 -17.68 -8.76 -11.39
CA PRO A 82 -16.72 -9.75 -11.89
C PRO A 82 -16.43 -9.59 -13.38
N GLY A 83 -15.19 -9.81 -13.79
CA GLY A 83 -14.74 -9.64 -15.18
C GLY A 83 -14.53 -8.19 -15.63
N THR A 84 -14.84 -7.19 -14.78
CA THR A 84 -14.54 -5.78 -15.09
C THR A 84 -13.03 -5.62 -15.30
N PRO A 85 -12.57 -4.95 -16.37
CA PRO A 85 -11.15 -4.66 -16.56
C PRO A 85 -10.61 -3.78 -15.43
N VAL A 86 -9.47 -4.18 -14.87
CA VAL A 86 -8.71 -3.41 -13.88
C VAL A 86 -7.51 -2.79 -14.59
N ARG A 87 -7.31 -1.49 -14.37
CA ARG A 87 -6.29 -0.69 -15.07
C ARG A 87 -5.25 -0.14 -14.11
N ALA A 88 -4.01 -0.04 -14.58
CA ALA A 88 -2.98 0.70 -13.88
C ALA A 88 -3.33 2.19 -13.84
N VAL A 89 -3.35 2.80 -12.65
CA VAL A 89 -3.73 4.21 -12.50
C VAL A 89 -2.68 5.19 -13.05
N ALA A 90 -1.43 4.76 -13.11
CA ALA A 90 -0.27 5.52 -13.59
C ALA A 90 0.78 4.55 -14.15
N ALA A 91 1.73 5.07 -14.93
CA ALA A 91 2.82 4.27 -15.46
C ALA A 91 3.73 3.74 -14.33
N GLY A 92 4.25 2.54 -14.49
CA GLY A 92 5.02 1.87 -13.44
C GLY A 92 5.56 0.51 -13.84
N ARG A 93 6.07 -0.20 -12.84
CA ARG A 93 6.51 -1.59 -12.95
C ARG A 93 5.68 -2.46 -12.02
N VAL A 94 5.22 -3.60 -12.52
CA VAL A 94 4.52 -4.60 -11.72
C VAL A 94 5.51 -5.17 -10.70
N SER A 95 5.27 -4.92 -9.41
CA SER A 95 6.09 -5.42 -8.31
C SER A 95 5.59 -6.76 -7.76
N PHE A 96 4.37 -7.15 -8.12
CA PHE A 96 3.77 -8.43 -7.75
C PHE A 96 2.55 -8.73 -8.63
N ALA A 97 2.41 -9.97 -9.11
CA ALA A 97 1.20 -10.48 -9.73
C ALA A 97 1.01 -11.95 -9.32
N GLY A 98 -0.02 -12.25 -8.54
CA GLY A 98 -0.18 -13.62 -8.01
C GLY A 98 -1.28 -13.74 -6.96
N ARG A 99 -1.27 -14.82 -6.18
CA ARG A 99 -2.25 -15.04 -5.11
C ARG A 99 -1.68 -14.70 -3.73
N VAL A 100 -2.44 -13.98 -2.92
CA VAL A 100 -2.17 -13.71 -1.50
C VAL A 100 -3.40 -14.12 -0.70
N ALA A 101 -3.22 -15.00 0.29
CA ALA A 101 -4.31 -15.53 1.12
C ALA A 101 -5.54 -16.01 0.30
N GLY A 102 -5.28 -16.63 -0.86
CA GLY A 102 -6.31 -17.16 -1.76
C GLY A 102 -6.93 -16.15 -2.74
N LYS A 103 -6.62 -14.85 -2.64
CA LYS A 103 -7.13 -13.81 -3.55
C LYS A 103 -6.09 -13.45 -4.59
N GLY A 104 -6.51 -13.15 -5.83
CA GLY A 104 -5.62 -12.58 -6.83
C GLY A 104 -5.26 -11.13 -6.48
N VAL A 105 -3.97 -10.80 -6.58
CA VAL A 105 -3.43 -9.48 -6.24
C VAL A 105 -2.46 -9.05 -7.33
N VAL A 106 -2.57 -7.80 -7.76
CA VAL A 106 -1.58 -7.12 -8.59
C VAL A 106 -1.07 -5.90 -7.83
N SER A 107 0.24 -5.67 -7.80
CA SER A 107 0.84 -4.45 -7.27
C SER A 107 1.76 -3.80 -8.29
N VAL A 108 1.72 -2.47 -8.36
CA VAL A 108 2.50 -1.66 -9.31
C VAL A 108 3.22 -0.56 -8.56
N GLU A 109 4.55 -0.52 -8.69
CA GLU A 109 5.41 0.58 -8.25
C GLU A 109 5.43 1.67 -9.32
N LEU A 110 5.07 2.89 -8.93
CA LEU A 110 4.79 3.99 -9.84
C LEU A 110 6.05 4.79 -10.15
N THR A 111 6.34 4.96 -11.45
CA THR A 111 7.51 5.68 -11.94
C THR A 111 7.43 7.17 -11.58
N GLY A 112 8.56 7.75 -11.13
CA GLY A 112 8.66 9.20 -10.90
C GLY A 112 7.92 9.71 -9.66
N THR A 113 7.61 8.84 -8.69
CA THR A 113 6.84 9.19 -7.48
C THR A 113 7.69 9.34 -6.22
N GLY A 114 9.00 9.50 -6.36
CA GLY A 114 9.97 9.65 -5.28
C GLY A 114 10.61 8.33 -4.85
N GLU A 115 11.36 8.37 -3.76
CA GLU A 115 12.07 7.23 -3.18
C GLU A 115 11.70 7.08 -1.69
N PRO A 116 11.13 5.94 -1.24
CA PRO A 116 10.70 4.82 -2.08
C PRO A 116 9.52 5.20 -2.99
N PRO A 117 9.35 4.51 -4.14
CA PRO A 117 8.25 4.77 -5.04
C PRO A 117 6.91 4.50 -4.35
N LEU A 118 5.87 5.21 -4.80
CA LEU A 118 4.51 4.85 -4.45
C LEU A 118 4.17 3.50 -5.06
N ARG A 119 3.50 2.65 -4.28
CA ARG A 119 2.98 1.36 -4.74
C ARG A 119 1.47 1.34 -4.63
N THR A 120 0.82 0.96 -5.72
CA THR A 120 -0.61 0.66 -5.76
C THR A 120 -0.84 -0.84 -5.72
N THR A 121 -1.92 -1.27 -5.07
CA THR A 121 -2.30 -2.69 -4.99
C THR A 121 -3.78 -2.84 -5.33
N TYR A 122 -4.12 -3.87 -6.09
CA TYR A 122 -5.47 -4.16 -6.58
C TYR A 122 -5.85 -5.59 -6.21
N GLU A 123 -6.98 -5.77 -5.52
CA GLU A 123 -7.52 -7.09 -5.19
C GLU A 123 -9.06 -7.07 -5.08
N PRO A 124 -9.77 -8.18 -5.33
CA PRO A 124 -9.28 -9.40 -5.93
C PRO A 124 -9.23 -9.30 -7.47
N VAL A 125 -8.09 -9.65 -8.07
CA VAL A 125 -7.84 -9.49 -9.51
C VAL A 125 -7.17 -10.74 -10.09
N THR A 126 -7.75 -11.30 -11.16
CA THR A 126 -7.04 -12.22 -12.05
C THR A 126 -6.10 -11.39 -12.90
N ALA A 127 -4.80 -11.54 -12.66
CA ALA A 127 -3.76 -10.79 -13.35
C ALA A 127 -3.73 -11.14 -14.85
N ALA A 128 -3.49 -10.11 -15.67
CA ALA A 128 -3.18 -10.23 -17.10
C ALA A 128 -1.73 -9.83 -17.42
N VAL A 129 -0.95 -9.54 -16.36
CA VAL A 129 0.44 -9.09 -16.39
C VAL A 129 1.29 -9.93 -15.46
N GLU A 130 2.60 -9.90 -15.64
CA GLU A 130 3.57 -10.63 -14.83
C GLU A 130 4.44 -9.69 -13.98
N GLU A 131 5.05 -10.23 -12.91
CA GLU A 131 6.03 -9.48 -12.11
C GLU A 131 7.20 -9.00 -13.00
N GLY A 132 7.61 -7.75 -12.82
CA GLY A 132 8.68 -7.12 -13.58
C GLY A 132 8.21 -6.42 -14.86
N GLU A 133 6.97 -6.64 -15.31
CA GLU A 133 6.40 -5.99 -16.50
C GLU A 133 6.26 -4.47 -16.30
N GLN A 134 6.47 -3.71 -17.38
CA GLN A 134 6.22 -2.26 -17.40
C GLN A 134 4.80 -2.03 -17.89
N VAL A 135 4.06 -1.18 -17.19
CA VAL A 135 2.69 -0.84 -17.53
C VAL A 135 2.53 0.65 -17.71
N GLU A 136 1.73 1.05 -18.69
CA GLU A 136 1.34 2.43 -18.90
C GLU A 136 0.06 2.80 -18.13
N SER A 137 -0.17 4.09 -17.95
CA SER A 137 -1.43 4.54 -17.36
C SER A 137 -2.63 4.15 -18.23
N GLY A 138 -3.64 3.52 -17.64
CA GLY A 138 -4.82 3.05 -18.36
C GLY A 138 -4.69 1.63 -18.94
N GLU A 139 -3.49 1.06 -18.93
CA GLU A 139 -3.27 -0.31 -19.37
C GLU A 139 -4.02 -1.31 -18.49
N VAL A 140 -4.60 -2.34 -19.10
CA VAL A 140 -5.33 -3.38 -18.39
C VAL A 140 -4.34 -4.35 -17.75
N ILE A 141 -4.33 -4.39 -16.42
CA ILE A 141 -3.46 -5.26 -15.61
C ILE A 141 -4.15 -6.54 -15.15
N GLY A 142 -5.46 -6.67 -15.42
CA GLY A 142 -6.23 -7.84 -15.05
C GLY A 142 -7.72 -7.61 -15.12
N THR A 143 -8.47 -8.54 -14.55
CA THR A 143 -9.93 -8.45 -14.41
C THR A 143 -10.36 -8.78 -12.99
N VAL A 144 -11.48 -8.18 -12.55
CA VAL A 144 -12.03 -8.42 -11.21
C VAL A 144 -12.41 -9.89 -11.06
N ASP A 145 -11.91 -10.53 -10.01
CA ASP A 145 -12.26 -11.92 -9.70
C ASP A 145 -13.75 -12.06 -9.35
N ALA A 146 -14.34 -13.19 -9.75
CA ALA A 146 -15.70 -13.56 -9.34
C ALA A 146 -15.81 -13.90 -7.85
N THR A 147 -14.70 -14.22 -7.20
CA THR A 147 -14.64 -14.69 -5.82
C THR A 147 -13.63 -13.89 -5.01
N GLY A 148 -13.77 -13.91 -3.69
CA GLY A 148 -12.79 -13.28 -2.80
C GLY A 148 -12.98 -11.78 -2.60
N SER A 149 -14.06 -11.18 -3.10
CA SER A 149 -14.44 -9.82 -2.67
C SER A 149 -14.91 -9.87 -1.21
N HIS A 150 -14.52 -8.87 -0.40
CA HIS A 150 -15.01 -8.71 0.97
C HIS A 150 -16.26 -7.83 1.08
N CYS A 151 -16.65 -7.18 -0.02
CA CYS A 151 -17.82 -6.33 -0.10
C CYS A 151 -19.10 -7.15 -0.31
N THR A 152 -20.25 -6.63 0.16
CA THR A 152 -21.58 -7.25 -0.08
C THR A 152 -21.94 -7.29 -1.57
N VAL A 153 -21.57 -6.24 -2.31
CA VAL A 153 -21.56 -6.22 -3.77
C VAL A 153 -20.11 -6.31 -4.24
N THR A 154 -19.80 -7.00 -5.33
CA THR A 154 -18.41 -7.16 -5.79
C THR A 154 -17.70 -5.81 -5.95
N CYS A 155 -16.48 -5.76 -5.46
CA CYS A 155 -15.64 -4.56 -5.45
C CYS A 155 -14.18 -4.93 -5.67
N VAL A 156 -13.40 -3.95 -6.12
CA VAL A 156 -11.93 -3.96 -6.05
C VAL A 156 -11.50 -3.11 -4.86
N HIS A 157 -10.76 -3.71 -3.95
CA HIS A 157 -9.94 -2.99 -2.99
C HIS A 157 -8.72 -2.42 -3.72
N TRP A 158 -8.56 -1.10 -3.62
CA TRP A 158 -7.43 -0.38 -4.17
C TRP A 158 -6.64 0.27 -3.03
N GLY A 159 -5.41 -0.17 -2.83
CA GLY A 159 -4.50 0.32 -1.80
C GLY A 159 -3.41 1.24 -2.37
N LEU A 160 -2.86 2.09 -1.51
CA LEU A 160 -1.71 2.93 -1.79
C LEU A 160 -0.75 2.91 -0.60
N ARG A 161 0.54 2.77 -0.88
CA ARG A 161 1.58 2.70 0.14
C ARG A 161 2.89 3.34 -0.34
N ARG A 162 3.66 3.92 0.58
CA ARG A 162 5.07 4.32 0.39
C ARG A 162 5.90 3.69 1.51
N GLY A 163 6.96 2.95 1.19
CA GLY A 163 7.72 2.24 2.23
C GLY A 163 6.79 1.30 2.99
N ASP A 164 6.62 1.47 4.31
CA ASP A 164 5.64 0.78 5.16
C ASP A 164 4.34 1.57 5.44
N THR A 165 4.27 2.80 4.96
CA THR A 165 3.19 3.75 5.28
C THR A 165 2.06 3.66 4.25
N TYR A 166 0.87 3.26 4.70
CA TYR A 166 -0.33 3.33 3.89
C TYR A 166 -0.84 4.77 3.76
N LEU A 167 -1.36 5.10 2.58
CA LEU A 167 -1.81 6.43 2.22
C LEU A 167 -3.22 6.34 1.61
N ASN A 168 -3.95 7.46 1.58
CA ASN A 168 -5.24 7.52 0.91
C ASN A 168 -5.07 7.38 -0.62
N PRO A 169 -5.56 6.30 -1.26
CA PRO A 169 -5.40 6.09 -2.70
C PRO A 169 -6.03 7.19 -3.56
N LEU A 170 -7.12 7.82 -3.09
CA LEU A 170 -7.79 8.90 -3.81
C LEU A 170 -6.90 10.14 -3.99
N SER A 171 -5.87 10.31 -3.15
CA SER A 171 -4.91 11.41 -3.26
C SER A 171 -4.01 11.32 -4.50
N LEU A 172 -3.91 10.15 -5.14
CA LEU A 172 -3.23 10.01 -6.43
C LEU A 172 -3.98 10.65 -7.59
N LEU A 173 -5.31 10.77 -7.48
CA LEU A 173 -6.16 11.23 -8.57
C LEU A 173 -6.26 12.76 -8.57
N PRO A 174 -6.20 13.40 -9.75
CA PRO A 174 -6.45 14.82 -9.85
C PRO A 174 -7.90 15.16 -9.50
N PRO A 175 -8.17 16.39 -9.00
CA PRO A 175 -9.52 16.80 -8.60
C PRO A 175 -10.59 16.61 -9.68
N TRP A 176 -10.24 16.76 -10.96
CA TRP A 176 -11.17 16.60 -12.08
C TRP A 176 -11.59 15.14 -12.35
N LEU A 177 -10.85 14.14 -11.85
CA LEU A 177 -11.30 12.73 -11.87
C LEU A 177 -12.19 12.38 -10.68
N LEU A 178 -12.07 13.10 -9.57
CA LEU A 178 -12.84 12.85 -8.35
C LEU A 178 -14.25 13.47 -8.42
N HIS A 179 -14.39 14.56 -9.15
CA HIS A 179 -15.66 15.29 -9.27
C HIS A 179 -16.21 15.10 -10.68
N ARG A 180 -17.52 14.86 -10.79
CA ARG A 180 -18.19 15.08 -12.07
C ARG A 180 -17.90 16.54 -12.47
N GLY A 181 -17.47 16.76 -13.71
CA GLY A 181 -17.21 18.10 -14.23
C GLY A 181 -18.38 19.04 -13.91
N PRO A 182 -18.15 20.36 -13.91
CA PRO A 182 -19.16 21.32 -13.50
C PRO A 182 -20.47 21.01 -14.21
N SER A 183 -21.57 20.91 -13.45
CA SER A 183 -22.91 20.72 -14.01
C SER A 183 -23.15 21.81 -15.05
N ARG A 184 -23.03 21.47 -16.32
CA ARG A 184 -23.40 22.36 -17.42
C ARG A 184 -24.88 22.16 -17.65
N LEU A 185 -25.68 23.12 -17.20
CA LEU A 185 -27.09 23.17 -17.56
C LEU A 185 -27.16 23.31 -19.08
N LEU A 186 -27.82 22.35 -19.73
CA LEU A 186 -28.19 22.49 -21.13
C LEU A 186 -29.20 23.65 -21.22
N PRO A 187 -29.04 24.58 -22.18
CA PRO A 187 -30.07 25.58 -22.44
C PRO A 187 -31.38 24.86 -22.72
N VAL A 188 -32.39 25.12 -21.89
CA VAL A 188 -33.76 24.73 -22.22
C VAL A 188 -34.22 25.70 -23.30
N HIS A 189 -34.23 25.28 -24.57
CA HIS A 189 -34.64 26.19 -25.64
C HIS A 189 -36.09 26.64 -25.45
N GLY A 190 -36.33 27.96 -25.55
CA GLY A 190 -37.64 28.49 -25.91
C GLY A 190 -38.06 29.80 -25.24
N THR A 191 -37.32 30.90 -25.43
CA THR A 191 -37.95 32.23 -25.53
C THR A 191 -37.38 32.94 -26.75
N ALA A 192 -38.29 33.36 -27.62
CA ALA A 192 -38.10 33.86 -28.97
C ALA A 192 -37.15 35.06 -29.09
#